data_AF-A0AAE9HXH1-F1
#
_entry.id   AF-A0AAE9HXH1-F1
#
_cell.length_a   1.000
_cell.length_b   1.000
_cell.length_c   1.000
_cell.angle_alpha   90.00
_cell.angle_beta   90.00
_cell.angle_gamma   90.00
#
_symmetry.space_group_name_H-M   'P 1'
#
loop_
_entity.id
_entity.type
_entity.pdbx_description
1 polymer ?
#
loop_
_entity_poly.entity_id
_entity_poly.type
_entity_poly.pdbx_seq_one_letter_code
_entity_poly.pdbx_strand_id
1 'polypeptide(L)'
;MKKSLIALAAMGAFASAANAQTSVTLYGVVDVPIEYNNHLAPGFNTNPATWGPNGRPPSLAGGGSRVGLQTGGGLSGSRWGLRGTEDLGGGLKALFVLESGFGLDDGRSQQGGRLFGRQAYVGMQSDKLGRLTFGRQYTTMFDMFANFSPTGYATLYEPVVAQLGTNFRSDNTVKYTAVFGPVTAEAHWSFGTGVAAIGPVPLANAGAGEAAGNFNNNAGGGAGLLYLSGPFGLTVAYDEWRPATTIGSAGKSRKIGTAGSYTFGPFKAMLGYRYGLIEDNGGNTLQRDNYYWAGLNYQVTAPLGLTLAYFYDDLKTLRASNAFVADNPANPWQVSFIADYNFSKRTDVYLTAGYAKNSGLNFDTSAVSFANGYFMQQGKNSQIGVALGVRHKF
;
A
#
# COMPACT_ATOMS: atom_id res chain seq x y z
N MET A 1 -30.13 4.69 -60.71
CA MET A 1 -29.13 3.65 -60.33
C MET A 1 -27.73 4.25 -60.06
N LYS A 2 -27.60 5.31 -59.24
CA LYS A 2 -26.28 5.95 -58.95
C LYS A 2 -26.22 6.65 -57.58
N LYS A 3 -26.68 5.99 -56.50
CA LYS A 3 -26.52 6.54 -55.12
C LYS A 3 -26.15 5.52 -54.04
N SER A 4 -26.20 4.21 -54.32
CA SER A 4 -25.87 3.16 -53.35
C SER A 4 -24.38 2.78 -53.29
N LEU A 5 -23.58 3.12 -54.32
CA LEU A 5 -22.16 2.75 -54.38
C LEU A 5 -21.21 3.72 -53.65
N ILE A 6 -21.68 4.93 -53.28
CA ILE A 6 -20.84 5.92 -52.57
C ILE A 6 -20.87 5.68 -51.05
N ALA A 7 -21.96 5.13 -50.51
CA ALA A 7 -22.06 4.82 -49.07
C ALA A 7 -21.17 3.64 -48.65
N LEU A 8 -20.91 2.68 -49.56
CA LEU A 8 -20.05 1.53 -49.28
C LEU A 8 -18.55 1.88 -49.40
N ALA A 9 -18.19 2.90 -50.19
CA ALA A 9 -16.82 3.41 -50.28
C ALA A 9 -16.44 4.30 -49.08
N ALA A 10 -17.41 4.99 -48.47
CA ALA A 10 -17.16 5.82 -47.28
C ALA A 10 -16.98 5.01 -45.98
N MET A 11 -17.53 3.79 -45.89
CA MET A 11 -17.30 2.89 -44.74
C MET A 11 -16.00 2.07 -44.87
N GLY A 12 -15.44 1.92 -46.08
CA GLY A 12 -14.15 1.27 -46.30
C GLY A 12 -12.93 2.18 -46.09
N ALA A 13 -13.12 3.51 -46.04
CA ALA A 13 -12.03 4.49 -45.96
C ALA A 13 -11.64 4.91 -44.53
N PHE A 14 -12.33 4.43 -43.48
CA PHE A 14 -11.93 4.62 -42.08
C PHE A 14 -11.28 3.38 -41.44
N ALA A 15 -11.10 2.30 -42.19
CA ALA A 15 -10.45 1.08 -41.73
C ALA A 15 -8.97 0.97 -42.16
N SER A 16 -8.41 1.98 -42.81
CA SER A 16 -7.02 1.97 -43.28
C SER A 16 -6.08 2.55 -42.22
N ALA A 17 -5.45 1.64 -41.48
CA ALA A 17 -4.16 1.81 -40.80
C ALA A 17 -4.12 2.68 -39.54
N ALA A 18 -4.93 2.37 -38.53
CA ALA A 18 -4.40 2.41 -37.17
C ALA A 18 -3.59 1.12 -36.94
N ASN A 19 -2.37 1.05 -37.48
CA ASN A 19 -1.36 0.12 -36.96
C ASN A 19 -0.86 0.71 -35.63
N ALA A 20 -1.76 0.82 -34.66
CA ALA A 20 -1.41 1.19 -33.30
C ALA A 20 -0.50 0.06 -32.78
N GLN A 21 0.73 0.40 -32.44
CA GLN A 21 1.66 -0.56 -31.88
C GLN A 21 1.16 -0.95 -30.48
N THR A 22 0.24 -1.89 -30.44
CA THR A 22 -0.29 -2.48 -29.21
C THR A 22 0.87 -3.20 -28.57
N SER A 23 1.36 -2.67 -27.46
CA SER A 23 2.39 -3.34 -26.68
C SER A 23 1.72 -3.96 -25.46
N VAL A 24 1.81 -5.28 -25.37
CA VAL A 24 1.54 -6.00 -24.13
C VAL A 24 2.89 -6.39 -23.55
N THR A 25 3.11 -6.01 -22.30
CA THR A 25 4.33 -6.32 -21.57
C THR A 25 4.01 -7.26 -20.43
N LEU A 26 4.62 -8.45 -20.45
CA LEU A 26 4.80 -9.24 -19.24
C LEU A 26 5.94 -8.64 -18.43
N TYR A 27 5.73 -8.46 -17.14
CA TYR A 27 6.74 -7.94 -16.23
C TYR A 27 6.65 -8.60 -14.86
N GLY A 28 7.69 -8.46 -14.05
CA GLY A 28 7.61 -8.91 -12.66
C GLY A 28 8.84 -8.62 -11.81
N VAL A 29 8.73 -9.04 -10.55
CA VAL A 29 9.79 -9.02 -9.56
C VAL A 29 9.75 -10.31 -8.76
N VAL A 30 10.91 -10.95 -8.61
CA VAL A 30 11.16 -12.09 -7.74
C VAL A 30 12.10 -11.61 -6.65
N ASP A 31 11.65 -11.61 -5.41
CA ASP A 31 12.41 -11.15 -4.25
C ASP A 31 12.11 -12.05 -3.05
N VAL A 32 13.15 -12.75 -2.58
CA VAL A 32 13.07 -13.59 -1.38
C VAL A 32 14.31 -13.40 -0.53
N PRO A 33 14.15 -12.92 0.71
CA PRO A 33 15.22 -12.91 1.69
C PRO A 33 15.16 -14.12 2.62
N ILE A 34 16.33 -14.49 3.13
CA ILE A 34 16.43 -15.24 4.39
C ILE A 34 16.39 -14.19 5.51
N GLU A 35 15.43 -14.33 6.41
CA GLU A 35 15.19 -13.41 7.51
C GLU A 35 15.38 -14.11 8.85
N TYR A 36 16.15 -13.47 9.74
CA TYR A 36 16.11 -13.71 11.18
C TYR A 36 15.25 -12.64 11.85
N ASN A 37 14.39 -13.04 12.78
CA ASN A 37 13.80 -12.12 13.74
C ASN A 37 13.69 -12.76 15.14
N ASN A 38 13.72 -11.94 16.19
CA ASN A 38 13.52 -12.40 17.56
C ASN A 38 12.11 -12.08 18.07
N HIS A 39 11.80 -12.55 19.28
CA HIS A 39 10.57 -12.22 20.02
C HIS A 39 9.29 -12.33 19.19
N LEU A 40 9.22 -13.31 18.30
CA LEU A 40 8.07 -13.57 17.46
C LEU A 40 7.12 -14.55 18.18
N ALA A 41 5.88 -14.13 18.42
CA ALA A 41 4.81 -15.00 18.89
C ALA A 41 4.24 -15.84 17.73
N PRO A 42 3.64 -17.01 18.00
CA PRO A 42 3.07 -17.86 16.95
C PRO A 42 1.75 -17.31 16.34
N GLY A 43 1.20 -16.24 16.91
CA GLY A 43 -0.07 -15.66 16.49
C GLY A 43 -0.58 -14.63 17.49
N PHE A 44 -1.82 -14.21 17.32
CA PHE A 44 -2.59 -13.45 18.30
C PHE A 44 -3.93 -14.13 18.59
N ASN A 45 -4.51 -13.84 19.75
CA ASN A 45 -5.70 -14.49 20.23
C ASN A 45 -6.96 -13.89 19.59
N THR A 46 -7.68 -14.69 18.80
CA THR A 46 -8.91 -14.26 18.12
C THR A 46 -10.17 -14.38 18.96
N ASN A 47 -10.11 -14.95 20.16
CA ASN A 47 -11.27 -15.12 21.06
C ASN A 47 -11.51 -13.84 21.89
N PRO A 48 -12.61 -13.09 21.64
CA PRO A 48 -12.89 -11.84 22.34
C PRO A 48 -13.06 -11.99 23.86
N ALA A 49 -13.46 -13.17 24.34
CA ALA A 49 -13.65 -13.42 25.78
C ALA A 49 -12.35 -13.32 26.61
N THR A 50 -11.20 -13.29 25.94
CA THR A 50 -9.88 -13.26 26.58
C THR A 50 -9.15 -11.93 26.36
N TRP A 51 -9.80 -10.96 25.73
CA TRP A 51 -9.21 -9.66 25.48
C TRP A 51 -9.20 -8.82 26.76
N GLY A 52 -8.16 -8.00 26.92
CA GLY A 52 -8.04 -7.10 28.07
C GLY A 52 -9.09 -5.99 28.07
N PRO A 53 -9.06 -5.09 29.07
CA PRO A 53 -10.04 -4.01 29.22
C PRO A 53 -10.19 -3.07 28.00
N ASN A 54 -9.16 -3.00 27.15
CA ASN A 54 -9.13 -2.21 25.91
C ASN A 54 -9.65 -2.98 24.68
N GLY A 55 -10.07 -4.23 24.85
CA GLY A 55 -10.61 -5.10 23.80
C GLY A 55 -9.58 -5.53 22.76
N ARG A 56 -8.28 -5.42 23.05
CA ARG A 56 -7.24 -5.75 22.06
C ARG A 56 -6.82 -7.20 22.20
N PRO A 57 -6.69 -7.93 21.08
CA PRO A 57 -6.21 -9.31 21.12
C PRO A 57 -4.74 -9.35 21.56
N PRO A 58 -4.40 -10.05 22.66
CA PRO A 58 -3.01 -10.28 23.02
C PRO A 58 -2.37 -11.27 22.04
N SER A 59 -1.06 -11.21 21.88
CA SER A 59 -0.29 -12.27 21.22
C SER A 59 -0.52 -13.61 21.91
N LEU A 60 -0.43 -14.72 21.18
CA LEU A 60 -0.47 -16.06 21.78
C LEU A 60 0.76 -16.31 22.66
N ALA A 61 0.60 -17.15 23.68
CA ALA A 61 1.69 -17.55 24.56
C ALA A 61 2.76 -18.35 23.79
N GLY A 62 4.01 -18.29 24.28
CA GLY A 62 5.16 -18.89 23.60
C GLY A 62 5.85 -17.89 22.65
N GLY A 63 6.55 -18.41 21.66
CA GLY A 63 7.35 -17.61 20.73
C GLY A 63 8.85 -17.65 21.01
N GLY A 64 9.62 -16.98 20.17
CA GLY A 64 11.08 -17.00 20.23
C GLY A 64 11.71 -16.36 19.00
N SER A 65 12.87 -16.85 18.60
CA SER A 65 13.51 -16.42 17.36
C SER A 65 13.11 -17.32 16.19
N ARG A 66 13.01 -16.74 14.99
CA ARG A 66 12.76 -17.42 13.72
C ARG A 66 13.89 -17.13 12.75
N VAL A 67 14.29 -18.15 11.99
CA VAL A 67 15.03 -18.00 10.73
C VAL A 67 14.21 -18.67 9.64
N GLY A 68 13.99 -17.99 8.51
CA GLY A 68 13.26 -18.58 7.39
C GLY A 68 13.23 -17.69 6.16
N LEU A 69 12.69 -18.22 5.06
CA LEU A 69 12.36 -17.42 3.89
C LEU A 69 11.12 -16.58 4.20
N GLN A 70 11.12 -15.32 3.78
CA GLN A 70 9.98 -14.43 4.02
C GLN A 70 8.97 -14.48 2.86
N THR A 71 7.76 -14.97 3.13
CA THR A 71 6.65 -15.06 2.16
C THR A 71 6.34 -13.72 1.50
N GLY A 72 6.37 -12.63 2.28
CA GLY A 72 6.03 -11.28 1.82
C GLY A 72 7.00 -10.65 0.84
N GLY A 73 8.17 -11.26 0.60
CA GLY A 73 9.31 -10.66 -0.09
C GLY A 73 10.15 -9.77 0.83
N GLY A 74 11.25 -9.21 0.31
CA GLY A 74 12.16 -8.38 1.11
C GLY A 74 12.07 -6.88 0.85
N LEU A 75 12.81 -6.38 -0.14
CA LEU A 75 12.70 -4.97 -0.56
C LEU A 75 11.50 -4.76 -1.48
N SER A 76 10.90 -5.83 -1.97
CA SER A 76 9.73 -5.82 -2.83
C SER A 76 8.90 -7.09 -2.63
N GLY A 77 7.58 -6.95 -2.62
CA GLY A 77 6.71 -8.12 -2.71
C GLY A 77 6.81 -8.75 -4.10
N SER A 78 7.08 -10.06 -4.12
CA SER A 78 7.16 -10.87 -5.33
C SER A 78 5.86 -10.81 -6.12
N ARG A 79 5.98 -10.60 -7.43
CA ARG A 79 4.85 -10.29 -8.32
C ARG A 79 5.16 -10.56 -9.78
N TRP A 80 4.11 -10.83 -10.54
CA TRP A 80 4.14 -10.83 -12.00
C TRP A 80 2.88 -10.15 -12.51
N GLY A 81 2.94 -9.61 -13.73
CA GLY A 81 1.79 -8.94 -14.29
C GLY A 81 1.88 -8.72 -15.79
N LEU A 82 0.73 -8.34 -16.34
CA LEU A 82 0.55 -7.92 -17.72
C LEU A 82 0.09 -6.47 -17.70
N ARG A 83 0.72 -5.64 -18.53
CA ARG A 83 0.23 -4.30 -18.80
C ARG A 83 0.24 -4.04 -20.29
N GLY A 84 -0.66 -3.19 -20.75
CA GLY A 84 -0.66 -2.80 -22.14
C GLY A 84 -1.28 -1.43 -22.37
N THR A 85 -0.93 -0.88 -23.52
CA THR A 85 -1.49 0.36 -24.03
C THR A 85 -1.80 0.20 -25.51
N GLU A 86 -2.96 0.69 -25.92
CA GLU A 86 -3.38 0.80 -27.32
C GLU A 86 -3.54 2.27 -27.66
N ASP A 87 -2.89 2.72 -28.74
CA ASP A 87 -3.08 4.08 -29.26
C ASP A 87 -4.39 4.13 -30.05
N LEU A 88 -5.32 4.98 -29.60
CA LEU A 88 -6.63 5.18 -30.23
C LEU A 88 -6.63 6.38 -31.19
N GLY A 89 -5.48 7.05 -31.37
CA GLY A 89 -5.31 8.23 -32.20
C GLY A 89 -5.66 9.54 -31.48
N GLY A 90 -5.19 10.66 -32.04
CA GLY A 90 -5.50 12.01 -31.53
C GLY A 90 -5.01 12.31 -30.12
N GLY A 91 -4.03 11.55 -29.61
CA GLY A 91 -3.51 11.65 -28.24
C GLY A 91 -4.37 10.93 -27.20
N LEU A 92 -5.26 10.03 -27.61
CA LEU A 92 -6.06 9.16 -26.74
C LEU A 92 -5.50 7.74 -26.75
N LYS A 93 -5.48 7.08 -25.59
CA LYS A 93 -5.00 5.71 -25.41
C LYS A 93 -5.94 4.91 -24.52
N ALA A 94 -6.16 3.64 -24.84
CA ALA A 94 -6.67 2.67 -23.89
C ALA A 94 -5.49 2.00 -23.15
N LEU A 95 -5.71 1.58 -21.91
CA LEU A 95 -4.69 0.90 -21.12
C LEU A 95 -5.29 -0.12 -20.15
N PHE A 96 -4.50 -1.10 -19.75
CA PHE A 96 -4.84 -2.03 -18.68
C PHE A 96 -3.62 -2.45 -17.87
N VAL A 97 -3.86 -2.89 -16.64
CA VAL A 97 -2.88 -3.58 -15.78
C VAL A 97 -3.56 -4.72 -15.03
N LEU A 98 -2.92 -5.89 -15.05
CA LEU A 98 -3.25 -7.06 -14.25
C LEU A 98 -1.98 -7.50 -13.51
N GLU A 99 -1.96 -7.45 -12.18
CA GLU A 99 -0.78 -7.74 -11.37
C GLU A 99 -1.13 -8.67 -10.20
N SER A 100 -0.42 -9.81 -10.17
CA SER A 100 -0.52 -10.85 -9.15
C SER A 100 0.64 -10.75 -8.16
N GLY A 101 0.36 -11.01 -6.88
CA GLY A 101 1.39 -11.19 -5.86
C GLY A 101 1.46 -12.65 -5.44
N PHE A 102 2.66 -13.17 -5.18
CA PHE A 102 2.86 -14.56 -4.77
C PHE A 102 3.99 -14.71 -3.74
N GLY A 103 3.90 -15.72 -2.88
CA GLY A 103 4.99 -16.12 -1.99
C GLY A 103 6.01 -16.98 -2.72
N LEU A 104 7.30 -16.69 -2.56
CA LEU A 104 8.38 -17.50 -3.17
C LEU A 104 8.77 -18.73 -2.35
N ASP A 105 8.47 -18.70 -1.06
CA ASP A 105 8.67 -19.79 -0.12
C ASP A 105 7.68 -20.94 -0.34
N ASP A 106 6.44 -20.64 -0.76
CA ASP A 106 5.37 -21.64 -0.86
C ASP A 106 4.57 -21.62 -2.18
N GLY A 107 4.84 -20.67 -3.08
CA GLY A 107 4.19 -20.55 -4.38
C GLY A 107 2.73 -20.09 -4.33
N ARG A 108 2.19 -19.70 -3.17
CA ARG A 108 0.78 -19.33 -3.04
C ARG A 108 0.51 -17.90 -3.50
N SER A 109 -0.69 -17.69 -4.05
CA SER A 109 -1.21 -16.35 -4.33
C SER A 109 -1.40 -15.56 -3.03
N GLN A 110 -0.98 -14.31 -3.03
CA GLN A 110 -1.14 -13.40 -1.90
C GLN A 110 -2.45 -12.59 -1.99
N GLN A 111 -2.59 -11.57 -1.13
CA GLN A 111 -3.72 -10.64 -1.08
C GLN A 111 -5.08 -11.36 -0.98
N GLY A 112 -5.15 -12.40 -0.14
CA GLY A 112 -6.36 -13.19 0.07
C GLY A 112 -6.60 -14.26 -1.01
N GLY A 113 -5.54 -14.76 -1.65
CA GLY A 113 -5.65 -15.81 -2.67
C GLY A 113 -6.17 -15.31 -4.02
N ARG A 114 -6.07 -14.01 -4.29
CA ARG A 114 -6.59 -13.41 -5.52
C ARG A 114 -5.64 -13.68 -6.69
N LEU A 115 -6.19 -13.99 -7.87
CA LEU A 115 -5.43 -14.09 -9.11
C LEU A 115 -4.66 -12.79 -9.42
N PHE A 116 -5.33 -11.63 -9.34
CA PHE A 116 -4.73 -10.30 -9.54
C PHE A 116 -4.94 -9.41 -8.30
N GLY A 117 -4.32 -9.81 -7.19
CA GLY A 117 -4.51 -9.17 -5.89
C GLY A 117 -3.82 -7.82 -5.71
N ARG A 118 -2.89 -7.43 -6.59
CA ARG A 118 -2.15 -6.17 -6.46
C ARG A 118 -2.79 -5.04 -7.26
N GLN A 119 -3.06 -5.27 -8.54
CA GLN A 119 -3.78 -4.35 -9.42
C GLN A 119 -4.58 -5.13 -10.46
N ALA A 120 -5.77 -4.65 -10.79
CA ALA A 120 -6.60 -5.19 -11.87
C ALA A 120 -7.51 -4.07 -12.37
N TYR A 121 -7.08 -3.33 -13.39
CA TYR A 121 -7.84 -2.20 -13.92
C TYR A 121 -7.67 -2.01 -15.42
N VAL A 122 -8.64 -1.31 -15.99
CA VAL A 122 -8.64 -0.80 -17.37
C VAL A 122 -8.89 0.71 -17.32
N GLY A 123 -8.50 1.44 -18.36
CA GLY A 123 -8.80 2.87 -18.41
C GLY A 123 -8.48 3.50 -19.75
N MET A 124 -8.68 4.81 -19.78
CA MET A 124 -8.31 5.67 -20.90
C MET A 124 -7.39 6.77 -20.42
N GLN A 125 -6.48 7.19 -21.29
CA GLN A 125 -5.57 8.30 -21.06
C GLN A 125 -5.58 9.22 -22.27
N SER A 126 -5.69 10.52 -22.01
CA SER A 126 -5.57 11.58 -23.00
C SER A 126 -4.40 12.48 -22.67
N ASP A 127 -3.64 12.88 -23.69
CA ASP A 127 -2.55 13.85 -23.57
C ASP A 127 -3.04 15.23 -23.07
N LYS A 128 -4.35 15.52 -23.18
CA LYS A 128 -4.96 16.79 -22.79
C LYS A 128 -5.81 16.69 -21.52
N LEU A 129 -6.50 15.57 -21.32
CA LEU A 129 -7.50 15.39 -20.26
C LEU A 129 -7.03 14.49 -19.12
N GLY A 130 -5.80 13.98 -19.14
CA GLY A 130 -5.32 13.07 -18.09
C GLY A 130 -5.83 11.63 -18.24
N ARG A 131 -5.85 10.88 -17.14
CA ARG A 131 -6.09 9.44 -17.12
C ARG A 131 -7.27 9.10 -16.21
N LEU A 132 -8.21 8.30 -16.69
CA LEU A 132 -9.32 7.75 -15.94
C LEU A 132 -9.26 6.22 -15.96
N THR A 133 -9.21 5.58 -14.79
CA THR A 133 -9.09 4.12 -14.62
C THR A 133 -10.18 3.55 -13.74
N PHE A 134 -10.55 2.29 -14.01
CA PHE A 134 -11.61 1.54 -13.35
C PHE A 134 -11.10 0.16 -12.96
N GLY A 135 -11.27 -0.20 -11.68
CA GLY A 135 -10.92 -1.52 -11.16
C GLY A 135 -10.15 -1.44 -9.85
N ARG A 136 -9.46 -2.52 -9.49
CA ARG A 136 -8.63 -2.61 -8.28
C ARG A 136 -7.30 -1.89 -8.50
N GLN A 137 -7.01 -0.90 -7.69
CA GLN A 137 -5.81 -0.08 -7.80
C GLN A 137 -5.38 0.51 -6.46
N TYR A 138 -4.19 1.09 -6.41
CA TYR A 138 -3.73 1.80 -5.21
C TYR A 138 -4.62 3.00 -4.90
N THR A 139 -4.69 3.45 -3.66
CA THR A 139 -5.36 4.71 -3.30
C THR A 139 -4.49 5.90 -3.66
N THR A 140 -5.09 7.09 -3.67
CA THR A 140 -4.34 8.33 -3.95
C THR A 140 -3.27 8.61 -2.91
N MET A 141 -3.52 8.37 -1.62
CA MET A 141 -2.49 8.57 -0.61
C MET A 141 -1.27 7.65 -0.81
N PHE A 142 -1.48 6.41 -1.27
CA PHE A 142 -0.37 5.52 -1.64
C PHE A 142 0.49 6.13 -2.75
N ASP A 143 -0.14 6.58 -3.85
CA ASP A 143 0.59 7.13 -5.00
C ASP A 143 1.31 8.43 -4.66
N MET A 144 0.68 9.29 -3.85
CA MET A 144 1.25 10.57 -3.40
C MET A 144 2.49 10.37 -2.51
N PHE A 145 2.48 9.41 -1.59
CA PHE A 145 3.58 9.21 -0.64
C PHE A 145 4.71 8.33 -1.18
N ALA A 146 4.53 7.64 -2.31
CA ALA A 146 5.51 6.70 -2.87
C ALA A 146 6.91 7.33 -3.08
N ASN A 147 6.98 8.59 -3.52
CA ASN A 147 8.25 9.31 -3.73
C ASN A 147 8.94 9.77 -2.44
N PHE A 148 8.25 9.65 -1.30
CA PHE A 148 8.65 10.13 0.02
C PHE A 148 8.77 9.00 1.06
N SER A 149 8.61 7.75 0.63
CA SER A 149 8.91 6.57 1.43
C SER A 149 10.44 6.33 1.41
N PRO A 150 11.13 6.40 2.56
CA PRO A 150 12.59 6.25 2.60
C PRO A 150 13.08 4.92 2.07
N THR A 151 12.34 3.85 2.36
CA THR A 151 12.67 2.46 2.00
C THR A 151 11.88 1.96 0.79
N GLY A 152 11.11 2.83 0.11
CA GLY A 152 10.44 2.54 -1.15
C GLY A 152 9.27 1.55 -1.05
N TYR A 153 8.54 1.56 0.06
CA TYR A 153 7.54 0.56 0.43
C TYR A 153 8.10 -0.86 0.47
N ALA A 154 9.30 -1.01 1.04
CA ALA A 154 9.89 -2.31 1.30
C ALA A 154 8.93 -3.16 2.14
N THR A 155 8.82 -4.46 1.82
CA THR A 155 7.94 -5.35 2.58
C THR A 155 8.52 -5.68 3.94
N LEU A 156 9.86 -5.71 4.04
CA LEU A 156 10.59 -5.75 5.30
C LEU A 156 10.86 -4.34 5.84
N TYR A 157 10.57 -4.18 7.12
CA TYR A 157 10.99 -3.07 7.96
C TYR A 157 10.53 -1.68 7.48
N GLU A 158 9.42 -1.60 6.76
CA GLU A 158 8.68 -0.35 6.55
C GLU A 158 7.24 -0.48 7.07
N PRO A 159 6.78 0.37 8.01
CA PRO A 159 5.42 0.33 8.54
C PRO A 159 4.35 0.87 7.57
N VAL A 160 4.30 0.37 6.33
CA VAL A 160 3.41 0.85 5.26
C VAL A 160 1.94 0.81 5.67
N VAL A 161 1.51 -0.24 6.38
CA VAL A 161 0.12 -0.35 6.86
C VAL A 161 -0.21 0.69 7.92
N ALA A 162 0.73 1.02 8.82
CA ALA A 162 0.55 2.11 9.78
C ALA A 162 0.46 3.47 9.08
N GLN A 163 1.29 3.67 8.05
CA GLN A 163 1.30 4.92 7.28
C GLN A 163 0.01 5.11 6.47
N LEU A 164 -0.41 4.09 5.72
CA LEU A 164 -1.44 4.21 4.67
C LEU A 164 -2.77 3.53 5.03
N GLY A 165 -2.77 2.51 5.89
CA GLY A 165 -3.94 1.69 6.25
C GLY A 165 -4.16 0.51 5.33
N THR A 166 -4.88 -0.50 5.82
CA THR A 166 -5.11 -1.77 5.09
C THR A 166 -5.85 -1.60 3.75
N ASN A 167 -6.55 -0.48 3.55
CA ASN A 167 -7.28 -0.14 2.33
C ASN A 167 -6.41 0.48 1.21
N PHE A 168 -5.08 0.60 1.39
CA PHE A 168 -4.19 1.27 0.43
C PHE A 168 -4.21 0.67 -0.99
N ARG A 169 -4.78 -0.53 -1.17
CA ARG A 169 -5.28 -1.07 -2.44
C ARG A 169 -6.78 -1.30 -2.34
N SER A 170 -7.55 -0.53 -3.10
CA SER A 170 -9.00 -0.58 -3.04
C SER A 170 -9.60 -1.25 -4.28
N ASP A 171 -10.62 -2.09 -4.05
CA ASP A 171 -11.48 -2.64 -5.09
C ASP A 171 -12.46 -1.58 -5.62
N ASN A 172 -13.20 -1.94 -6.67
CA ASN A 172 -14.34 -1.16 -7.17
C ASN A 172 -14.03 0.34 -7.29
N THR A 173 -12.84 0.68 -7.79
CA THR A 173 -12.30 2.04 -7.74
C THR A 173 -12.31 2.70 -9.10
N VAL A 174 -12.84 3.92 -9.14
CA VAL A 174 -12.64 4.89 -10.22
C VAL A 174 -11.57 5.86 -9.76
N LYS A 175 -10.56 6.10 -10.59
CA LYS A 175 -9.47 7.03 -10.29
C LYS A 175 -9.20 7.94 -11.47
N TYR A 176 -9.00 9.21 -11.18
CA TYR A 176 -8.58 10.21 -12.15
C TYR A 176 -7.22 10.80 -11.77
N THR A 177 -6.30 10.85 -12.74
CA THR A 177 -4.97 11.45 -12.59
C THR A 177 -4.77 12.53 -13.66
N ALA A 178 -4.35 13.72 -13.28
CA ALA A 178 -3.96 14.79 -14.20
C ALA A 178 -2.56 15.30 -13.88
N VAL A 179 -1.79 15.65 -14.93
CA VAL A 179 -0.41 16.14 -14.80
C VAL A 179 -0.29 17.48 -15.52
N PHE A 180 0.18 18.50 -14.79
CA PHE A 180 0.36 19.86 -15.26
C PHE A 180 1.79 20.31 -14.93
N GLY A 181 2.72 20.06 -15.86
CA GLY A 181 4.14 20.31 -15.63
C GLY A 181 4.65 19.51 -14.41
N PRO A 182 5.20 20.17 -13.37
CA PRO A 182 5.71 19.48 -12.17
C PRO A 182 4.62 19.01 -11.20
N VAL A 183 3.35 19.40 -11.43
CA VAL A 183 2.23 19.08 -10.54
C VAL A 183 1.48 17.87 -11.06
N THR A 184 1.28 16.85 -10.22
CA THR A 184 0.31 15.77 -10.44
C THR A 184 -0.84 15.94 -9.44
N ALA A 185 -2.06 15.94 -9.94
CA ALA A 185 -3.28 15.90 -9.15
C ALA A 185 -3.95 14.54 -9.34
N GLU A 186 -4.40 13.93 -8.25
CA GLU A 186 -5.11 12.66 -8.31
C GLU A 186 -6.30 12.66 -7.37
N ALA A 187 -7.37 11.99 -7.77
CA ALA A 187 -8.47 11.64 -6.89
C ALA A 187 -9.00 10.25 -7.24
N HIS A 188 -9.55 9.56 -6.23
CA HIS A 188 -10.21 8.28 -6.42
C HIS A 188 -11.46 8.16 -5.56
N TRP A 189 -12.37 7.30 -6.02
CA TRP A 189 -13.51 6.81 -5.27
C TRP A 189 -13.66 5.31 -5.46
N SER A 190 -13.79 4.59 -4.36
CA SER A 190 -14.08 3.16 -4.27
C SER A 190 -15.50 2.97 -3.75
N PHE A 191 -16.30 2.19 -4.48
CA PHE A 191 -17.63 1.77 -4.02
C PHE A 191 -17.58 0.64 -2.98
N GLY A 192 -16.39 0.15 -2.68
CA GLY A 192 -16.12 -0.90 -1.71
C GLY A 192 -14.66 -1.31 -1.77
N THR A 193 -13.90 -1.07 -0.70
CA THR A 193 -12.44 -1.22 -0.73
C THR A 193 -11.98 -2.68 -0.83
N GLY A 194 -12.87 -3.64 -0.56
CA GLY A 194 -12.56 -5.08 -0.62
C GLY A 194 -11.69 -5.58 0.54
N VAL A 195 -11.56 -4.78 1.61
CA VAL A 195 -10.90 -5.17 2.85
C VAL A 195 -11.82 -6.11 3.61
N ALA A 196 -11.44 -7.39 3.71
CA ALA A 196 -12.31 -8.41 4.32
C ALA A 196 -12.48 -8.27 5.83
N ALA A 197 -11.47 -7.75 6.53
CA ALA A 197 -11.45 -7.64 7.98
C ALA A 197 -10.51 -6.52 8.47
N ILE A 198 -10.79 -6.01 9.67
CA ILE A 198 -9.88 -5.19 10.48
C ILE A 198 -9.50 -6.03 11.70
N GLY A 199 -8.31 -6.62 11.65
CA GLY A 199 -7.81 -7.53 12.67
C GLY A 199 -8.69 -8.79 12.71
N PRO A 200 -9.14 -9.23 13.89
CA PRO A 200 -10.06 -10.36 14.01
C PRO A 200 -11.51 -10.01 13.65
N VAL A 201 -11.82 -8.75 13.29
CA VAL A 201 -13.20 -8.30 13.05
C VAL A 201 -13.52 -8.32 11.54
N PRO A 202 -14.36 -9.26 11.06
CA PRO A 202 -14.79 -9.26 9.67
C PRO A 202 -15.63 -8.02 9.35
N LEU A 203 -15.49 -7.53 8.13
CA LEU A 203 -16.35 -6.46 7.62
C LEU A 203 -17.56 -7.05 6.89
N ALA A 204 -18.67 -6.31 6.93
CA ALA A 204 -19.89 -6.66 6.23
C ALA A 204 -19.62 -6.92 4.75
N ASN A 205 -20.15 -8.02 4.23
CA ASN A 205 -19.96 -8.49 2.86
C ASN A 205 -18.47 -8.57 2.44
N ALA A 206 -17.57 -8.92 3.37
CA ALA A 206 -16.13 -9.00 3.15
C ALA A 206 -15.52 -7.72 2.53
N GLY A 207 -16.09 -6.56 2.85
CA GLY A 207 -15.60 -5.27 2.36
C GLY A 207 -16.02 -4.90 0.93
N ALA A 208 -16.87 -5.69 0.27
CA ALA A 208 -17.28 -5.46 -1.12
C ALA A 208 -18.06 -4.13 -1.32
N GLY A 209 -18.68 -3.61 -0.27
CA GLY A 209 -19.37 -2.30 -0.22
C GLY A 209 -20.69 -2.20 -1.00
N GLU A 210 -20.95 -3.11 -1.92
CA GLU A 210 -22.16 -3.20 -2.76
C GLU A 210 -23.40 -3.73 -2.00
N ALA A 211 -23.70 -3.15 -0.84
CA ALA A 211 -24.90 -3.48 -0.08
C ALA A 211 -26.09 -2.62 -0.53
N ALA A 212 -27.18 -3.29 -0.96
CA ALA A 212 -28.41 -2.61 -1.38
C ALA A 212 -28.90 -1.62 -0.31
N GLY A 213 -29.26 -0.40 -0.74
CA GLY A 213 -29.70 0.69 0.15
C GLY A 213 -28.59 1.34 0.99
N ASN A 214 -27.35 0.86 0.94
CA ASN A 214 -26.26 1.30 1.82
C ASN A 214 -24.96 1.55 1.05
N PHE A 215 -25.00 2.52 0.14
CA PHE A 215 -23.89 2.89 -0.75
C PHE A 215 -22.62 3.42 -0.06
N ASN A 216 -22.70 3.72 1.24
CA ASN A 216 -21.58 4.22 2.04
C ASN A 216 -20.79 3.11 2.74
N ASN A 217 -21.30 1.87 2.80
CA ASN A 217 -20.61 0.79 3.50
C ASN A 217 -19.33 0.43 2.78
N ASN A 218 -18.22 0.38 3.50
CA ASN A 218 -16.89 0.03 3.00
C ASN A 218 -16.41 0.86 1.81
N ALA A 219 -17.13 1.92 1.43
CA ALA A 219 -16.73 2.87 0.41
C ALA A 219 -15.53 3.69 0.90
N GLY A 220 -14.75 4.23 -0.02
CA GLY A 220 -13.63 5.08 0.32
C GLY A 220 -13.28 6.04 -0.80
N GLY A 221 -12.57 7.10 -0.48
CA GLY A 221 -12.11 8.05 -1.47
C GLY A 221 -11.00 8.91 -0.93
N GLY A 222 -10.25 9.52 -1.83
CA GLY A 222 -9.11 10.33 -1.48
C GLY A 222 -8.69 11.21 -2.63
N ALA A 223 -7.92 12.23 -2.31
CA ALA A 223 -7.39 13.17 -3.26
C ALA A 223 -6.02 13.65 -2.79
N GLY A 224 -5.19 14.09 -3.72
CA GLY A 224 -3.86 14.57 -3.40
C GLY A 224 -3.22 15.36 -4.51
N LEU A 225 -2.20 16.10 -4.10
CA LEU A 225 -1.33 16.87 -4.98
C LEU A 225 0.11 16.44 -4.72
N LEU A 226 0.85 16.27 -5.80
CA LEU A 226 2.27 15.98 -5.82
C LEU A 226 2.96 17.04 -6.66
N TYR A 227 4.02 17.63 -6.13
CA TYR A 227 4.91 18.53 -6.86
C TYR A 227 6.30 17.91 -6.89
N LEU A 228 6.85 17.72 -8.08
CA LEU A 228 8.23 17.26 -8.30
C LEU A 228 8.92 18.19 -9.29
N SER A 229 9.96 18.89 -8.84
CA SER A 229 10.74 19.78 -9.71
C SER A 229 12.18 19.89 -9.23
N GLY A 230 13.11 19.53 -10.12
CA GLY A 230 14.54 19.46 -9.81
C GLY A 230 14.81 18.60 -8.57
N PRO A 231 15.55 19.11 -7.57
CA PRO A 231 15.88 18.36 -6.35
C PRO A 231 14.73 18.27 -5.34
N PHE A 232 13.66 19.05 -5.51
CA PHE A 232 12.60 19.19 -4.51
C PHE A 232 11.35 18.38 -4.87
N GLY A 233 10.80 17.73 -3.85
CA GLY A 233 9.49 17.11 -3.91
C GLY A 233 8.64 17.52 -2.70
N LEU A 234 7.34 17.69 -2.92
CA LEU A 234 6.35 17.91 -1.88
C LEU A 234 5.04 17.23 -2.25
N THR A 235 4.31 16.72 -1.28
CA THR A 235 2.97 16.21 -1.49
C THR A 235 2.05 16.50 -0.31
N VAL A 236 0.75 16.60 -0.59
CA VAL A 236 -0.32 16.52 0.40
C VAL A 236 -1.36 15.52 -0.11
N ALA A 237 -1.85 14.67 0.78
CA ALA A 237 -2.84 13.67 0.44
C ALA A 237 -3.87 13.49 1.56
N TYR A 238 -5.11 13.21 1.16
CA TYR A 238 -6.22 12.85 2.02
C TYR A 238 -6.81 11.51 1.56
N ASP A 239 -7.21 10.68 2.53
CA ASP A 239 -7.89 9.40 2.31
C ASP A 239 -8.95 9.21 3.40
N GLU A 240 -10.17 8.87 3.02
CA GLU A 240 -11.23 8.42 3.92
C GLU A 240 -11.78 7.08 3.45
N TRP A 241 -11.84 6.12 4.36
CA TRP A 241 -12.53 4.85 4.18
C TRP A 241 -13.63 4.70 5.23
N ARG A 242 -14.75 4.09 4.85
CA ARG A 242 -15.95 3.93 5.69
C ARG A 242 -16.19 2.48 6.07
N PRO A 243 -15.34 1.88 6.94
CA PRO A 243 -15.47 0.47 7.28
C PRO A 243 -16.79 0.18 7.98
N ALA A 244 -17.49 -0.87 7.54
CA ALA A 244 -18.75 -1.30 8.13
C ALA A 244 -18.64 -2.75 8.60
N THR A 245 -18.79 -3.00 9.90
CA THR A 245 -18.88 -4.37 10.45
C THR A 245 -20.29 -4.94 10.31
N THR A 246 -21.30 -4.06 10.31
CA THR A 246 -22.70 -4.36 10.05
C THR A 246 -23.21 -3.45 8.93
N ILE A 247 -24.02 -3.99 8.02
CA ILE A 247 -24.59 -3.22 6.91
C ILE A 247 -25.37 -2.00 7.45
N GLY A 248 -25.03 -0.80 6.97
CA GLY A 248 -25.70 0.45 7.33
C GLY A 248 -25.15 1.12 8.58
N SER A 249 -24.09 0.55 9.17
CA SER A 249 -23.40 1.08 10.34
C SER A 249 -21.92 1.32 10.04
N ALA A 250 -21.64 2.19 9.07
CA ALA A 250 -20.28 2.49 8.66
C ALA A 250 -19.60 3.47 9.63
N GLY A 251 -18.43 3.08 10.14
CA GLY A 251 -17.50 3.99 10.80
C GLY A 251 -16.74 4.85 9.81
N LYS A 252 -15.67 5.50 10.28
CA LYS A 252 -14.80 6.35 9.46
C LYS A 252 -13.34 6.10 9.80
N SER A 253 -12.50 5.99 8.79
CA SER A 253 -11.04 5.94 8.89
C SER A 253 -10.51 7.05 8.01
N ARG A 254 -10.01 8.14 8.61
CA ARG A 254 -9.56 9.34 7.91
C ARG A 254 -8.08 9.55 8.10
N LYS A 255 -7.42 9.94 7.03
CA LYS A 255 -6.02 10.32 7.04
C LYS A 255 -5.80 11.57 6.23
N ILE A 256 -4.94 12.42 6.74
CA ILE A 256 -4.38 13.53 5.99
C ILE A 256 -2.90 13.60 6.30
N GLY A 257 -2.07 13.81 5.30
CA GLY A 257 -0.65 13.95 5.55
C GLY A 257 0.08 14.67 4.43
N THR A 258 1.33 14.98 4.73
CA THR A 258 2.24 15.70 3.85
C THR A 258 3.62 15.09 3.97
N ALA A 259 4.37 15.13 2.89
CA ALA A 259 5.74 14.67 2.87
C ALA A 259 6.57 15.50 1.91
N GLY A 260 7.85 15.66 2.26
CA GLY A 260 8.81 16.42 1.47
C GLY A 260 10.09 15.64 1.27
N SER A 261 10.77 15.91 0.16
CA SER A 261 12.08 15.36 -0.12
C SER A 261 12.99 16.39 -0.76
N TYR A 262 14.29 16.28 -0.47
CA TYR A 262 15.31 17.08 -1.12
C TYR A 262 16.51 16.22 -1.50
N THR A 263 16.92 16.30 -2.77
CA THR A 263 18.11 15.64 -3.29
C THR A 263 19.28 16.62 -3.33
N PHE A 264 20.41 16.26 -2.71
CA PHE A 264 21.62 17.08 -2.65
C PHE A 264 22.86 16.20 -2.82
N GLY A 265 23.57 16.38 -3.94
CA GLY A 265 24.67 15.50 -4.30
C GLY A 265 24.23 14.03 -4.35
N PRO A 266 24.91 13.10 -3.66
CA PRO A 266 24.55 11.69 -3.63
C PRO A 266 23.42 11.35 -2.63
N PHE A 267 22.85 12.34 -1.95
CA PHE A 267 21.86 12.13 -0.89
C PHE A 267 20.46 12.49 -1.33
N LYS A 268 19.46 11.77 -0.82
CA LYS A 268 18.04 12.16 -0.82
C LYS A 268 17.50 12.07 0.60
N ALA A 269 17.20 13.22 1.20
CA ALA A 269 16.52 13.30 2.48
C ALA A 269 15.01 13.31 2.27
N MET A 270 14.27 12.64 3.13
CA MET A 270 12.81 12.60 3.13
C MET A 270 12.28 12.78 4.55
N LEU A 271 11.15 13.45 4.67
CA LEU A 271 10.39 13.56 5.90
C LEU A 271 8.90 13.56 5.59
N GLY A 272 8.10 13.06 6.51
CA GLY A 272 6.66 13.15 6.38
C GLY A 272 5.91 13.02 7.69
N TYR A 273 4.66 13.44 7.61
CA TYR A 273 3.71 13.48 8.70
C TYR A 273 2.33 13.06 8.19
N ARG A 274 1.62 12.29 9.00
CA ARG A 274 0.25 11.86 8.72
C ARG A 274 -0.59 11.86 10.00
N TYR A 275 -1.66 12.63 10.02
CA TYR A 275 -2.71 12.53 11.03
C TYR A 275 -3.66 11.37 10.66
N GLY A 276 -4.02 10.54 11.64
CA GLY A 276 -4.98 9.46 11.46
C GLY A 276 -6.07 9.48 12.54
N LEU A 277 -7.29 9.14 12.13
CA LEU A 277 -8.46 9.03 13.00
C LEU A 277 -9.36 7.89 12.53
N ILE A 278 -9.69 6.98 13.43
CA ILE A 278 -10.69 5.93 13.23
C ILE A 278 -11.82 6.14 14.23
N GLU A 279 -13.04 6.23 13.73
CA GLU A 279 -14.28 6.40 14.49
C GLU A 279 -15.24 5.24 14.17
N ASP A 280 -16.04 4.81 15.14
CA ASP A 280 -17.18 3.94 14.87
C ASP A 280 -18.35 4.71 14.24
N ASN A 281 -19.44 4.01 13.91
CA ASN A 281 -20.64 4.61 13.33
C ASN A 281 -21.31 5.66 14.25
N GLY A 282 -21.07 5.59 15.56
CA GLY A 282 -21.56 6.57 16.53
C GLY A 282 -20.67 7.81 16.67
N GLY A 283 -19.56 7.89 15.93
CA GLY A 283 -18.58 8.98 16.04
C GLY A 283 -17.65 8.84 17.24
N ASN A 284 -17.58 7.67 17.87
CA ASN A 284 -16.67 7.44 18.98
C ASN A 284 -15.28 7.12 18.45
N THR A 285 -14.25 7.84 18.90
CA THR A 285 -12.86 7.57 18.54
C THR A 285 -12.45 6.17 18.97
N LEU A 286 -12.01 5.35 18.02
CA LEU A 286 -11.42 4.03 18.22
C LEU A 286 -9.90 4.09 18.16
N GLN A 287 -9.35 4.88 17.25
CA GLN A 287 -7.92 5.12 17.12
C GLN A 287 -7.66 6.56 16.74
N ARG A 288 -6.64 7.19 17.33
CA ARG A 288 -6.12 8.48 16.88
C ARG A 288 -4.62 8.50 17.05
N ASP A 289 -3.92 8.94 16.01
CA ASP A 289 -2.48 8.91 15.97
C ASP A 289 -1.88 10.03 15.11
N ASN A 290 -0.61 10.31 15.36
CA ASN A 290 0.23 11.17 14.54
C ASN A 290 1.46 10.35 14.12
N TYR A 291 1.56 10.03 12.85
CA TYR A 291 2.64 9.23 12.31
C TYR A 291 3.68 10.10 11.64
N TYR A 292 4.94 9.85 11.96
CA TYR A 292 6.08 10.59 11.46
C TYR A 292 7.08 9.62 10.86
N TRP A 293 7.74 10.05 9.80
CA TRP A 293 8.89 9.34 9.27
C TRP A 293 9.93 10.31 8.76
N ALA A 294 11.18 9.88 8.84
CA ALA A 294 12.31 10.54 8.25
C ALA A 294 13.26 9.51 7.67
N GLY A 295 14.00 9.87 6.62
CA GLY A 295 15.04 9.01 6.13
C GLY A 295 16.01 9.68 5.18
N LEU A 296 17.13 9.00 4.98
CA LEU A 296 18.23 9.44 4.15
C LEU A 296 18.64 8.27 3.26
N ASN A 297 18.52 8.45 1.95
CA ASN A 297 19.19 7.60 0.98
C ASN A 297 20.55 8.20 0.62
N TYR A 298 21.56 7.37 0.50
CA TYR A 298 22.91 7.74 0.09
C TYR A 298 23.40 6.81 -1.03
N GLN A 299 23.65 7.37 -2.21
CA GLN A 299 24.28 6.66 -3.32
C GLN A 299 25.79 6.69 -3.16
N VAL A 300 26.37 5.62 -2.60
CA VAL A 300 27.80 5.52 -2.29
C VAL A 300 28.63 5.42 -3.57
N THR A 301 28.22 4.52 -4.46
CA THR A 301 28.79 4.30 -5.80
C THR A 301 27.65 4.02 -6.77
N ALA A 302 27.89 3.92 -8.07
CA ALA A 302 26.84 3.56 -9.03
C ALA A 302 26.05 2.26 -8.67
N PRO A 303 26.68 1.16 -8.22
CA PRO A 303 25.94 -0.04 -7.81
C PRO A 303 25.44 -0.04 -6.36
N LEU A 304 26.08 0.68 -5.42
CA LEU A 304 25.79 0.59 -3.99
C LEU A 304 24.98 1.78 -3.46
N GLY A 305 23.78 1.51 -2.97
CA GLY A 305 22.95 2.45 -2.24
C GLY A 305 22.79 2.06 -0.76
N LEU A 306 22.76 3.06 0.12
CA LEU A 306 22.44 2.89 1.53
C LEU A 306 21.18 3.67 1.88
N THR A 307 20.36 3.14 2.77
CA THR A 307 19.17 3.82 3.31
C THR A 307 19.14 3.68 4.82
N LEU A 308 18.89 4.79 5.50
CA LEU A 308 18.54 4.83 6.91
C LEU A 308 17.17 5.50 7.04
N ALA A 309 16.26 4.87 7.77
CA ALA A 309 14.91 5.38 8.01
C ALA A 309 14.55 5.29 9.49
N TYR A 310 13.78 6.26 9.96
CA TYR A 310 13.17 6.29 11.27
C TYR A 310 11.66 6.51 11.12
N PHE A 311 10.90 5.70 11.82
CA PHE A 311 9.44 5.76 11.87
C PHE A 311 9.00 5.91 13.33
N TYR A 312 7.97 6.73 13.56
CA TYR A 312 7.41 6.98 14.89
C TYR A 312 5.91 7.15 14.79
N ASP A 313 5.16 6.41 15.61
CA ASP A 313 3.71 6.56 15.71
C ASP A 313 3.30 7.02 17.10
N ASP A 314 2.87 8.27 17.18
CA ASP A 314 2.35 8.88 18.40
C ASP A 314 0.86 8.54 18.55
N LEU A 315 0.62 7.34 19.05
CA LEU A 315 -0.72 6.86 19.40
C LEU A 315 -1.24 7.71 20.57
N LYS A 316 -2.49 8.14 20.47
CA LYS A 316 -3.14 9.00 21.48
C LYS A 316 -4.34 8.33 22.11
N THR A 317 -5.01 7.53 21.31
CA THR A 317 -6.20 6.80 21.71
C THR A 317 -6.21 5.52 20.90
N LEU A 318 -6.47 4.41 21.56
CA LEU A 318 -6.77 3.14 20.91
C LEU A 318 -7.83 2.38 21.72
N ARG A 319 -8.67 1.60 21.06
CA ARG A 319 -9.59 0.58 21.63
C ARG A 319 -10.27 -0.17 20.49
N ALA A 320 -10.77 -1.37 20.76
CA ALA A 320 -11.42 -2.18 19.74
C ALA A 320 -12.84 -1.71 19.37
N SER A 321 -13.58 -1.16 20.33
CA SER A 321 -14.93 -0.59 20.11
C SER A 321 -15.29 0.37 21.25
N ASN A 322 -16.40 1.10 21.12
CA ASN A 322 -16.87 1.98 22.19
C ASN A 322 -17.31 1.23 23.48
N ALA A 323 -17.46 -0.09 23.43
CA ALA A 323 -17.72 -0.92 24.62
C ALA A 323 -16.46 -1.15 25.48
N PHE A 324 -15.27 -0.84 24.96
CA PHE A 324 -14.00 -1.02 25.65
C PHE A 324 -13.40 0.31 26.10
N VAL A 325 -12.56 0.23 27.13
CA VAL A 325 -11.86 1.39 27.68
C VAL A 325 -10.82 1.89 26.67
N ALA A 326 -10.87 3.18 26.37
CA ALA A 326 -9.84 3.85 25.60
C ALA A 326 -8.56 3.96 26.44
N ASP A 327 -7.41 3.64 25.85
CA ASP A 327 -6.11 3.90 26.47
C ASP A 327 -5.15 4.59 25.49
N ASN A 328 -4.01 5.03 26.03
CA ASN A 328 -2.88 5.54 25.28
C ASN A 328 -1.73 4.52 25.37
N PRO A 329 -1.55 3.62 24.38
CA PRO A 329 -0.50 2.62 24.42
C PRO A 329 0.88 3.25 24.25
N ALA A 330 1.93 2.50 24.60
CA ALA A 330 3.30 2.96 24.35
C ALA A 330 3.54 3.17 22.85
N ASN A 331 4.11 4.32 22.49
CA ASN A 331 4.30 4.74 21.11
C ASN A 331 5.30 3.85 20.35
N PRO A 332 4.88 3.20 19.24
CA PRO A 332 5.76 2.47 18.34
C PRO A 332 6.85 3.35 17.74
N TRP A 333 8.07 2.83 17.68
CA TRP A 333 9.13 3.43 16.88
C TRP A 333 10.06 2.39 16.29
N GLN A 334 10.58 2.68 15.10
CA GLN A 334 11.41 1.74 14.36
C GLN A 334 12.52 2.47 13.62
N VAL A 335 13.72 1.88 13.67
CA VAL A 335 14.83 2.24 12.79
C VAL A 335 15.00 1.13 11.77
N SER A 336 15.18 1.50 10.51
CA SER A 336 15.40 0.57 9.41
C SER A 336 16.64 0.96 8.61
N PHE A 337 17.42 -0.05 8.24
CA PHE A 337 18.61 0.09 7.42
C PHE A 337 18.52 -0.82 6.20
N ILE A 338 18.98 -0.33 5.05
CA ILE A 338 19.15 -1.11 3.82
C ILE A 338 20.53 -0.80 3.23
N ALA A 339 21.27 -1.83 2.86
CA ALA A 339 22.36 -1.76 1.89
C ALA A 339 21.95 -2.58 0.66
N ASP A 340 21.89 -1.93 -0.50
CA ASP A 340 21.42 -2.52 -1.76
C ASP A 340 22.54 -2.40 -2.82
N TYR A 341 22.99 -3.55 -3.35
CA TYR A 341 24.05 -3.63 -4.34
C TYR A 341 23.51 -4.18 -5.66
N ASN A 342 23.51 -3.33 -6.68
CA ASN A 342 23.03 -3.67 -8.01
C ASN A 342 24.15 -4.32 -8.85
N PHE A 343 23.96 -5.59 -9.24
CA PHE A 343 24.78 -6.22 -10.27
C PHE A 343 24.39 -5.77 -11.68
N SER A 344 23.12 -5.41 -11.86
CA SER A 344 22.59 -4.86 -13.10
C SER A 344 21.37 -3.98 -12.80
N LYS A 345 20.74 -3.41 -13.83
CA LYS A 345 19.44 -2.73 -13.70
C LYS A 345 18.32 -3.63 -13.19
N ARG A 346 18.50 -4.96 -13.26
CA ARG A 346 17.47 -5.97 -13.01
C ARG A 346 17.79 -6.89 -11.84
N THR A 347 19.03 -6.97 -11.39
CA THR A 347 19.43 -7.93 -10.34
C THR A 347 20.24 -7.23 -9.28
N ASP A 348 19.80 -7.39 -8.03
CA ASP A 348 20.44 -6.83 -6.86
C ASP A 348 20.48 -7.83 -5.69
N VAL A 349 21.49 -7.66 -4.84
CA VAL A 349 21.57 -8.30 -3.51
C VAL A 349 21.51 -7.23 -2.46
N TYR A 350 20.85 -7.53 -1.35
CA TYR A 350 20.68 -6.55 -0.30
C TYR A 350 20.78 -7.18 1.09
N LEU A 351 21.20 -6.34 2.04
CA LEU A 351 21.08 -6.55 3.48
C LEU A 351 20.08 -5.53 4.02
N THR A 352 19.12 -5.96 4.82
CA THR A 352 18.23 -5.07 5.54
C THR A 352 18.13 -5.45 7.01
N ALA A 353 18.01 -4.45 7.88
CA ALA A 353 17.84 -4.64 9.32
C ALA A 353 16.80 -3.67 9.87
N GLY A 354 16.06 -4.12 10.88
CA GLY A 354 15.04 -3.34 11.57
C GLY A 354 15.13 -3.55 13.07
N TYR A 355 14.99 -2.46 13.84
CA TYR A 355 14.77 -2.50 15.28
C TYR A 355 13.47 -1.77 15.58
N ALA A 356 12.47 -2.48 16.10
CA ALA A 356 11.21 -1.92 16.55
C ALA A 356 11.12 -1.93 18.08
N LYS A 357 10.53 -0.89 18.65
CA LYS A 357 10.20 -0.76 20.07
C LYS A 357 8.71 -0.51 20.23
N ASN A 358 8.15 -0.99 21.35
CA ASN A 358 6.73 -0.90 21.72
C ASN A 358 5.79 -1.52 20.68
N SER A 359 6.33 -2.28 19.72
CA SER A 359 5.61 -2.88 18.61
C SER A 359 6.46 -4.00 17.99
N GLY A 360 5.81 -4.93 17.29
CA GLY A 360 6.52 -5.79 16.37
C GLY A 360 7.16 -5.01 15.22
N LEU A 361 8.01 -5.67 14.44
CA LEU A 361 8.55 -5.10 13.20
C LEU A 361 7.39 -4.63 12.29
N ASN A 362 7.58 -3.57 11.51
CA ASN A 362 6.53 -2.89 10.71
C ASN A 362 5.38 -2.32 11.54
N PHE A 363 5.61 -2.02 12.82
CA PHE A 363 4.59 -1.61 13.79
C PHE A 363 3.47 -2.63 13.97
N ASP A 364 3.78 -3.91 13.83
CA ASP A 364 2.75 -4.93 13.86
C ASP A 364 2.14 -5.08 15.26
N THR A 365 0.95 -4.50 15.39
CA THR A 365 0.19 -4.34 16.61
C THR A 365 -1.30 -4.40 16.27
N SER A 366 -2.15 -4.41 17.29
CA SER A 366 -3.60 -4.30 17.10
C SER A 366 -4.03 -3.00 16.40
N ALA A 367 -3.27 -1.90 16.50
CA ALA A 367 -3.55 -0.63 15.81
C ALA A 367 -3.51 -0.75 14.28
N VAL A 368 -2.72 -1.70 13.78
CA VAL A 368 -2.64 -2.01 12.34
C VAL A 368 -3.20 -3.40 12.03
N SER A 369 -4.04 -3.94 12.93
CA SER A 369 -4.72 -5.22 12.73
C SER A 369 -3.79 -6.43 12.59
N PHE A 370 -2.57 -6.35 13.11
CA PHE A 370 -1.57 -7.41 12.97
C PHE A 370 -1.34 -7.84 11.50
N ALA A 371 -1.42 -6.87 10.58
CA ALA A 371 -1.42 -7.10 9.14
C ALA A 371 -0.08 -7.61 8.57
N ASN A 372 1.01 -7.58 9.34
CA ASN A 372 2.35 -7.92 8.85
C ASN A 372 2.86 -9.29 9.33
N GLY A 373 2.26 -9.87 10.37
CA GLY A 373 2.69 -11.18 10.90
C GLY A 373 3.89 -11.14 11.84
N TYR A 374 4.28 -9.96 12.32
CA TYR A 374 5.36 -9.75 13.30
C TYR A 374 4.81 -9.63 14.72
N PHE A 375 4.03 -10.62 15.13
CA PHE A 375 3.37 -10.59 16.42
C PHE A 375 4.42 -10.58 17.55
N MET A 376 4.40 -9.56 18.39
CA MET A 376 5.35 -9.44 19.51
C MET A 376 5.09 -10.50 20.58
N GLN A 377 6.12 -11.23 20.97
CA GLN A 377 6.09 -12.18 22.09
C GLN A 377 5.63 -11.50 23.40
N GLN A 378 4.75 -12.18 24.15
CA GLN A 378 4.27 -11.67 25.44
C GLN A 378 5.43 -11.35 26.40
N GLY A 379 5.31 -10.22 27.11
CA GLY A 379 6.33 -9.74 28.06
C GLY A 379 7.59 -9.14 27.41
N LYS A 380 7.66 -9.10 26.07
CA LYS A 380 8.69 -8.37 25.32
C LYS A 380 8.15 -7.02 24.88
N ASN A 381 9.04 -6.09 24.57
CA ASN A 381 8.69 -4.74 24.12
C ASN A 381 9.56 -4.25 22.96
N SER A 382 10.37 -5.12 22.36
CA SER A 382 11.19 -4.80 21.19
C SER A 382 11.38 -6.01 20.30
N GLN A 383 11.57 -5.77 19.01
CA GLN A 383 11.86 -6.79 18.02
C GLN A 383 13.01 -6.35 17.12
N ILE A 384 13.90 -7.28 16.79
CA ILE A 384 14.98 -7.11 15.83
C ILE A 384 14.74 -8.05 14.68
N GLY A 385 14.90 -7.54 13.46
CA GLY A 385 14.92 -8.30 12.23
C GLY A 385 16.18 -8.01 11.43
N VAL A 386 16.77 -9.04 10.82
CA VAL A 386 17.88 -8.91 9.86
C VAL A 386 17.62 -9.86 8.71
N ALA A 387 17.77 -9.38 7.48
CA ALA A 387 17.51 -10.19 6.30
C ALA A 387 18.53 -9.94 5.20
N LEU A 388 18.94 -11.01 4.52
CA LEU A 388 19.77 -10.96 3.32
C LEU A 388 18.96 -11.57 2.18
N GLY A 389 18.88 -10.88 1.05
CA GLY A 389 18.08 -11.35 -0.08
C GLY A 389 18.64 -11.01 -1.43
N VAL A 390 18.03 -11.62 -2.44
CA VAL A 390 18.27 -11.37 -3.86
C VAL A 390 16.96 -10.92 -4.47
N ARG A 391 17.02 -9.88 -5.30
CA ARG A 391 15.87 -9.41 -6.09
C ARG A 391 16.21 -9.42 -7.57
N HIS A 392 15.29 -9.95 -8.36
CA HIS A 392 15.37 -9.97 -9.81
C HIS A 392 14.10 -9.37 -10.44
N LYS A 393 14.26 -8.45 -11.38
CA LYS A 393 13.19 -7.74 -12.11
C LYS A 393 13.23 -8.17 -13.57
N PHE A 394 12.09 -8.53 -14.17
CA PHE A 394 12.02 -8.99 -15.56
C PHE A 394 11.01 -8.20 -16.39
#